data_AF-A0AAJ0HLA4-F1
#
_entry.id   AF-A0AAJ0HLA4-F1
#
_cell.length_a   1.000
_cell.length_b   1.000
_cell.length_c   1.000
_cell.angle_alpha   90.00
_cell.angle_beta   90.00
_cell.angle_gamma   90.00
#
_symmetry.space_group_name_H-M   'P 1'
#
loop_
_entity.id
_entity.type
_entity.pdbx_description
1 polymer ?
#
loop_
_entity_poly.entity_id
_entity_poly.type
_entity_poly.pdbx_seq_one_letter_code
_entity_poly.pdbx_strand_id
1 'polypeptide(L)'
;MQKRHRTQHNLTLIICNVKISLAMVDLAPLSTSLAAAPPSLLDFPPEIRNKIYRFVLVQEGAIGPHGWGSLSLQLLSTCRQVLIEARPILYGENTWGMEITSALDPKYGPFHGLPFLKRGGRDIDTGEGLLDNRIRHLRRFDIILRHWTIQEVDRVRQGARQALDFLGKVSQIDYLHLRCRFSSDWPRAPRSWCTWEQWKSTLLRQKFWGLGATETEEEKQLAGILRTSLGRLRSVKTLVMDDVLPQHADVMKREMLGSEPLDPLPEMYWALERYAADIRFCKPNLRIALLAMERGDLEQFSQARSGIMKDLAKHMDEMATQIYRHDPAISDSAPSGWRLGEKHQ
;
A
#
# COMPACT_ATOMS: atom_id res chain seq x y z
N MET A 1 -47.14 -2.12 4.34
CA MET A 1 -46.13 -1.66 3.35
C MET A 1 -45.82 -0.18 3.59
N GLN A 2 -44.76 0.13 4.33
CA GLN A 2 -44.34 1.51 4.62
C GLN A 2 -43.43 2.03 3.50
N LYS A 3 -43.88 3.06 2.79
CA LYS A 3 -43.05 3.83 1.84
C LYS A 3 -42.05 4.67 2.65
N ARG A 4 -40.76 4.32 2.58
CA ARG A 4 -39.68 5.17 3.09
C ARG A 4 -39.55 6.40 2.18
N HIS A 5 -39.86 7.58 2.73
CA HIS A 5 -39.51 8.86 2.12
C HIS A 5 -37.98 8.98 2.07
N ARG A 6 -37.41 9.07 0.86
CA ARG A 6 -36.04 9.52 0.64
C ARG A 6 -36.03 11.04 0.79
N THR A 7 -35.42 11.52 1.88
CA THR A 7 -35.07 12.93 2.06
C THR A 7 -34.02 13.31 1.01
N GLN A 8 -34.38 14.21 0.10
CA GLN A 8 -33.40 14.90 -0.75
C GLN A 8 -32.63 15.87 0.13
N HIS A 9 -31.40 15.51 0.51
CA HIS A 9 -30.47 16.48 1.07
C HIS A 9 -29.95 17.35 -0.08
N ASN A 10 -30.37 18.61 -0.11
CA ASN A 10 -29.69 19.65 -0.89
C ASN A 10 -28.25 19.75 -0.36
N LEU A 11 -27.31 19.12 -1.07
CA LEU A 11 -25.89 19.35 -0.89
C LEU A 11 -25.58 20.76 -1.42
N THR A 12 -25.76 21.76 -0.56
CA THR A 12 -25.08 23.04 -0.75
C THR A 12 -23.60 22.72 -0.65
N LEU A 13 -22.95 22.59 -1.80
CA LEU A 13 -21.52 22.37 -1.92
C LEU A 13 -20.86 23.63 -1.36
N ILE A 14 -20.58 23.64 -0.06
CA ILE A 14 -19.75 24.67 0.55
C ILE A 14 -18.35 24.37 0.02
N ILE A 15 -18.01 24.96 -1.12
CA ILE A 15 -16.65 25.07 -1.63
C ILE A 15 -15.92 25.96 -0.63
N CYS A 16 -15.54 25.38 0.51
CA CYS A 16 -14.70 26.04 1.51
C CYS A 16 -13.32 26.24 0.87
N ASN A 17 -12.99 27.51 0.62
CA ASN A 17 -11.63 28.04 0.48
C ASN A 17 -10.87 27.84 -0.84
N VAL A 18 -11.49 27.41 -1.93
CA VAL A 18 -10.87 27.58 -3.24
C VAL A 18 -11.50 28.80 -3.91
N LYS A 19 -10.83 29.96 -3.81
CA LYS A 19 -11.09 31.09 -4.71
C LYS A 19 -10.80 30.59 -6.13
N ILE A 20 -11.82 30.06 -6.80
CA ILE A 20 -11.80 29.95 -8.26
C ILE A 20 -11.79 31.39 -8.74
N SER A 21 -10.59 31.91 -8.98
CA SER A 21 -10.43 33.19 -9.66
C SER A 21 -10.82 32.96 -11.11
N LEU A 22 -12.13 32.89 -11.37
CA LEU A 22 -12.76 33.10 -12.67
C LEU A 22 -12.56 34.58 -13.04
N ALA A 23 -11.31 35.02 -13.12
CA ALA A 23 -10.97 36.22 -13.86
C ALA A 23 -11.10 35.84 -15.33
N MET A 24 -11.83 36.65 -16.11
CA MET A 24 -12.14 36.50 -17.55
C MET A 24 -13.48 35.87 -17.93
N VAL A 25 -14.54 36.08 -17.15
CA VAL A 25 -15.88 36.21 -17.76
C VAL A 25 -16.42 37.57 -17.34
N ASP A 26 -16.35 38.55 -18.24
CA ASP A 26 -17.03 39.85 -18.11
C ASP A 26 -18.54 39.62 -18.08
N LEU A 27 -19.07 39.38 -16.89
CA LEU A 27 -20.50 39.25 -16.66
C LEU A 27 -21.10 40.65 -16.55
N ALA A 28 -21.64 41.13 -17.67
CA ALA A 28 -22.54 42.27 -17.73
C ALA A 28 -23.68 42.13 -16.68
N PRO A 29 -24.22 43.24 -16.15
CA PRO A 29 -25.25 43.21 -15.12
C PRO A 29 -26.52 42.54 -15.65
N LEU A 30 -26.78 41.32 -15.18
CA LEU A 30 -27.94 40.52 -15.56
C LEU A 30 -29.20 41.03 -14.84
N SER A 31 -30.14 41.49 -15.63
CA SER A 31 -31.52 41.83 -15.27
C SER A 31 -32.18 40.70 -14.47
N THR A 32 -32.91 41.08 -13.41
CA THR A 32 -33.72 40.24 -12.52
C THR A 32 -34.85 39.52 -13.27
N SER A 33 -34.51 38.45 -13.98
CA SER A 33 -35.43 37.50 -14.60
C SER A 33 -35.67 36.32 -13.65
N LEU A 34 -36.90 35.80 -13.63
CA LEU A 34 -37.42 34.70 -12.79
C LEU A 34 -36.33 33.68 -12.38
N ALA A 35 -36.24 33.44 -11.07
CA ALA A 35 -35.27 32.57 -10.41
C ALA A 35 -35.28 31.12 -10.95
N ALA A 36 -34.60 30.89 -12.07
CA ALA A 36 -34.26 29.57 -12.53
C ALA A 36 -33.37 28.91 -11.47
N ALA A 37 -33.65 27.65 -11.15
CA ALA A 37 -32.81 26.88 -10.25
C ALA A 37 -31.37 26.87 -10.81
N PRO A 38 -30.34 26.98 -9.96
CA PRO A 38 -28.95 26.96 -10.41
C PRO A 38 -28.67 25.64 -11.15
N PRO A 39 -27.89 25.67 -12.25
CA PRO A 39 -27.55 24.46 -13.00
C PRO A 39 -26.82 23.46 -12.11
N SER A 40 -27.21 22.19 -12.24
CA SER A 40 -26.56 21.06 -11.58
C SER A 40 -25.21 20.75 -12.23
N LEU A 41 -24.29 20.12 -11.49
CA LEU A 41 -23.00 19.67 -12.02
C LEU A 41 -23.18 18.76 -13.27
N LEU A 42 -24.26 17.96 -13.29
CA LEU A 42 -24.55 17.05 -14.40
C LEU A 42 -25.14 17.74 -15.64
N ASP A 43 -25.59 18.99 -15.51
CA ASP A 43 -26.11 19.78 -16.63
C ASP A 43 -24.98 20.34 -17.51
N PHE A 44 -23.75 20.39 -16.99
CA PHE A 44 -22.57 20.76 -17.78
C PHE A 44 -22.16 19.64 -18.75
N PRO A 45 -21.60 19.95 -19.93
CA PRO A 45 -21.01 18.95 -20.82
C PRO A 45 -19.88 18.13 -20.15
N PRO A 46 -19.64 16.87 -20.57
CA PRO A 46 -18.60 16.01 -20.00
C PRO A 46 -17.21 16.66 -19.97
N GLU A 47 -16.88 17.48 -20.96
CA GLU A 47 -15.59 18.16 -21.08
C GLU A 47 -15.36 19.15 -19.93
N ILE A 48 -16.41 19.87 -19.55
CA ILE A 48 -16.39 20.83 -18.45
C ILE A 48 -16.34 20.08 -17.12
N ARG A 49 -17.12 19.01 -16.96
CA ARG A 49 -17.06 18.14 -15.76
C ARG A 49 -15.67 17.57 -15.56
N ASN A 50 -15.02 17.08 -16.61
CA ASN A 50 -13.64 16.57 -16.53
C ASN A 50 -12.63 17.64 -16.10
N LYS A 51 -12.78 18.89 -16.55
CA LYS A 51 -11.94 20.00 -16.05
C LYS A 51 -12.16 20.26 -14.56
N ILE A 52 -13.41 20.23 -14.11
CA ILE A 52 -13.76 20.36 -12.68
C ILE A 52 -13.15 19.20 -11.88
N TYR A 53 -13.28 17.95 -12.35
CA TYR A 53 -12.69 16.79 -11.69
C TYR A 53 -11.18 16.91 -11.57
N ARG A 54 -10.47 17.32 -12.64
CA ARG A 54 -9.02 17.54 -12.59
C ARG A 54 -8.63 18.59 -11.57
N PHE A 55 -9.32 19.73 -11.58
CA PHE A 55 -9.06 20.82 -10.64
C PHE A 55 -9.20 20.39 -9.17
N VAL A 56 -10.15 19.49 -8.89
CA VAL A 56 -10.51 19.10 -7.51
C VAL A 56 -9.80 17.83 -7.04
N LEU A 57 -9.43 16.95 -7.96
CA LEU A 57 -8.92 15.61 -7.67
C LEU A 57 -7.49 15.38 -8.12
N VAL A 58 -6.88 16.28 -8.89
CA VAL A 58 -5.49 16.18 -9.31
C VAL A 58 -4.65 17.16 -8.50
N GLN A 59 -3.56 16.64 -7.94
CA GLN A 59 -2.59 17.40 -7.18
C GLN A 59 -1.24 17.36 -7.90
N GLU A 60 -0.55 18.50 -7.91
CA GLU A 60 0.84 18.55 -8.33
C GLU A 60 1.73 17.87 -7.30
N GLY A 61 2.45 16.83 -7.74
CA GLY A 61 3.35 16.03 -6.89
C GLY A 61 2.77 14.68 -6.48
N ALA A 62 3.51 13.97 -5.63
CA ALA A 62 3.09 12.67 -5.12
C ALA A 62 2.09 12.85 -3.97
N ILE A 63 0.91 12.25 -4.08
CA ILE A 63 -0.05 12.15 -2.99
C ILE A 63 0.48 11.11 -2.00
N GLY A 64 1.20 11.59 -0.99
CA GLY A 64 1.62 10.79 0.16
C GLY A 64 0.52 10.65 1.22
N PRO A 65 0.80 9.97 2.35
CA PRO A 65 -0.15 9.77 3.44
C PRO A 65 -0.68 11.06 4.06
N HIS A 66 0.03 12.19 3.90
CA HIS A 66 -0.41 13.51 4.38
C HIS A 66 -0.98 14.43 3.29
N GLY A 67 -0.91 14.03 2.01
CA GLY A 67 -1.36 14.85 0.87
C GLY A 67 -2.87 14.83 0.62
N TRP A 68 -3.62 13.99 1.34
CA TRP A 68 -5.05 13.78 1.11
C TRP A 68 -5.91 15.00 1.44
N GLY A 69 -5.44 15.88 2.34
CA GLY A 69 -6.20 17.04 2.80
C GLY A 69 -6.53 18.06 1.70
N SER A 70 -5.78 18.06 0.59
CA SER A 70 -6.02 18.94 -0.56
C SER A 70 -7.04 18.40 -1.57
N LEU A 71 -7.37 17.10 -1.51
CA LEU A 71 -8.27 16.48 -2.48
C LEU A 71 -9.70 16.47 -1.96
N SER A 72 -10.66 16.94 -2.76
CA SER A 72 -12.07 16.90 -2.34
C SER A 72 -12.72 15.56 -2.70
N LEU A 73 -12.28 14.48 -2.06
CA LEU A 73 -12.79 13.11 -2.30
C LEU A 73 -14.28 12.94 -2.00
N GLN A 74 -14.87 13.86 -1.23
CA GLN A 74 -16.31 13.93 -0.98
C GLN A 74 -17.11 13.98 -2.29
N LEU A 75 -16.55 14.59 -3.35
CA LEU A 75 -17.16 14.65 -4.67
C LEU A 75 -17.48 13.26 -5.22
N LEU A 76 -16.62 12.26 -4.96
CA LEU A 76 -16.80 10.88 -5.43
C LEU A 76 -17.99 10.18 -4.79
N SER A 77 -18.45 10.67 -3.64
CA SER A 77 -19.60 10.10 -2.92
C SER A 77 -20.95 10.67 -3.37
N THR A 78 -20.95 11.69 -4.24
CA THR A 78 -22.18 12.41 -4.61
C THR A 78 -23.15 11.55 -5.42
N CYS A 79 -22.71 10.98 -6.54
CA CYS A 79 -23.51 10.08 -7.36
C CYS A 79 -22.65 9.10 -8.17
N ARG A 80 -23.29 8.05 -8.71
CA ARG A 80 -22.60 6.99 -9.46
C ARG A 80 -21.93 7.52 -10.74
N GLN A 81 -22.54 8.49 -11.42
CA GLN A 81 -21.98 9.07 -12.65
C GLN A 81 -20.68 9.83 -12.37
N VAL A 82 -20.69 10.72 -11.37
CA VAL A 82 -19.48 11.43 -10.92
C VAL A 82 -18.39 10.44 -10.52
N LEU A 83 -18.74 9.39 -9.76
CA LEU A 83 -17.78 8.36 -9.40
C LEU A 83 -17.15 7.66 -10.62
N ILE A 84 -17.95 7.32 -11.64
CA ILE A 84 -17.45 6.63 -12.85
C ILE A 84 -16.55 7.55 -13.67
N GLU A 85 -16.94 8.81 -13.85
CA GLU A 85 -16.19 9.78 -14.66
C GLU A 85 -14.90 10.25 -13.97
N ALA A 86 -14.97 10.52 -12.66
CA ALA A 86 -13.88 11.13 -11.91
C ALA A 86 -12.83 10.13 -11.42
N ARG A 87 -13.20 8.86 -11.21
CA ARG A 87 -12.29 7.80 -10.77
C ARG A 87 -11.05 7.61 -11.67
N PRO A 88 -11.16 7.47 -13.00
CA PRO A 88 -9.98 7.34 -13.86
C PRO A 88 -9.10 8.59 -13.84
N ILE A 89 -9.65 9.78 -13.61
CA ILE A 89 -8.87 11.02 -13.45
C ILE A 89 -8.07 10.96 -12.14
N LEU A 90 -8.73 10.64 -11.03
CA LEU A 90 -8.08 10.54 -9.72
C LEU A 90 -6.93 9.52 -9.72
N TYR A 91 -7.15 8.30 -10.24
CA TYR A 91 -6.12 7.25 -10.20
C TYR A 91 -5.17 7.26 -11.40
N GLY A 92 -5.60 7.84 -12.52
CA GLY A 92 -4.84 7.87 -13.78
C GLY A 92 -4.07 9.15 -14.04
N GLU A 93 -4.33 10.27 -13.35
CA GLU A 93 -3.59 11.52 -13.56
C GLU A 93 -2.70 11.90 -12.37
N ASN A 94 -2.97 11.38 -11.18
CA ASN A 94 -2.12 11.62 -10.02
C ASN A 94 -0.91 10.69 -9.93
N THR A 95 0.11 11.18 -9.23
CA THR A 95 1.20 10.35 -8.71
C THR A 95 0.86 9.94 -7.30
N TRP A 96 0.76 8.64 -7.04
CA TRP A 96 0.54 8.12 -5.69
C TRP A 96 1.87 7.81 -5.03
N GLY A 97 1.99 8.07 -3.73
CA GLY A 97 3.25 7.92 -3.02
C GLY A 97 3.11 7.09 -1.75
N MET A 98 4.09 6.25 -1.47
CA MET A 98 4.26 5.61 -0.17
C MET A 98 5.70 5.78 0.30
N GLU A 99 5.86 6.11 1.57
CA GLU A 99 7.16 6.27 2.20
C GLU A 99 7.41 5.11 3.18
N ILE A 100 8.48 4.36 2.95
CA ILE A 100 8.98 3.30 3.84
C ILE A 100 10.12 3.93 4.63
N THR A 101 9.90 4.22 5.92
CA THR A 101 10.95 4.77 6.79
C THR A 101 11.32 3.81 7.91
N SER A 102 12.61 3.78 8.26
CA SER A 102 13.12 2.98 9.37
C SER A 102 13.05 3.71 10.72
N ALA A 103 12.86 5.03 10.74
CA ALA A 103 13.05 5.90 11.90
C ALA A 103 12.22 5.53 13.16
N LEU A 104 12.86 5.68 14.33
CA LEU A 104 12.39 5.27 15.67
C LEU A 104 11.45 6.21 16.41
N ASP A 105 11.13 7.39 15.88
CA ASP A 105 10.41 8.39 16.69
C ASP A 105 8.98 7.89 17.04
N PRO A 106 8.64 7.68 18.33
CA PRO A 106 7.37 7.09 18.77
C PRO A 106 6.13 7.95 18.44
N LYS A 107 6.31 9.19 17.96
CA LYS A 107 5.21 9.98 17.35
C LYS A 107 4.85 9.50 15.94
N TYR A 108 5.71 8.70 15.32
CA TYR A 108 5.57 8.09 14.01
C TYR A 108 5.42 6.59 14.25
N GLY A 109 4.17 6.17 14.41
CA GLY A 109 3.83 4.77 14.71
C GLY A 109 4.34 3.81 13.63
N PRO A 110 4.30 2.49 13.92
CA PRO A 110 4.74 1.45 13.00
C PRO A 110 4.07 1.67 11.65
N PHE A 111 4.87 1.74 10.60
CA PHE A 111 4.43 1.65 9.21
C PHE A 111 3.12 2.38 8.87
N HIS A 112 3.20 3.65 8.47
CA HIS A 112 2.08 4.39 7.89
C HIS A 112 1.89 4.09 6.39
N GLY A 113 2.10 2.84 5.97
CA GLY A 113 1.98 2.38 4.58
C GLY A 113 0.53 2.26 4.09
N LEU A 114 -0.45 2.38 4.99
CA LEU A 114 -1.83 2.57 4.60
C LEU A 114 -2.14 4.08 4.54
N PRO A 115 -2.88 4.56 3.53
CA PRO A 115 -3.29 5.96 3.48
C PRO A 115 -4.05 6.33 4.75
N PHE A 116 -3.44 7.18 5.56
CA PHE A 116 -4.00 7.62 6.84
C PHE A 116 -5.22 8.51 6.61
N LEU A 117 -6.42 7.99 6.85
CA LEU A 117 -7.50 8.78 7.44
C LEU A 117 -7.53 8.54 8.94
N LYS A 118 -6.63 9.18 9.69
CA LYS A 118 -6.84 9.39 11.13
C LYS A 118 -7.94 10.45 11.30
N ARG A 119 -9.21 10.05 11.23
CA ARG A 119 -10.31 10.89 11.73
C ARG A 119 -10.53 10.60 13.21
N GLY A 120 -9.71 11.23 14.05
CA GLY A 120 -9.95 11.36 15.49
C GLY A 120 -9.70 10.10 16.32
N GLY A 121 -8.46 9.91 16.78
CA GLY A 121 -8.11 9.28 18.06
C GLY A 121 -8.54 7.83 18.34
N ARG A 122 -9.28 7.17 17.46
CA ARG A 122 -9.58 5.75 17.53
C ARG A 122 -8.84 5.04 16.41
N ASP A 123 -8.12 3.99 16.77
CA ASP A 123 -7.57 3.03 15.84
C ASP A 123 -8.77 2.41 15.09
N ILE A 124 -9.10 2.98 13.94
CA ILE A 124 -9.95 2.31 12.97
C ILE A 124 -9.05 1.24 12.37
N ASP A 125 -9.20 0.05 12.92
CA ASP A 125 -8.65 -1.18 12.37
C ASP A 125 -8.94 -1.24 10.87
N THR A 126 -7.90 -1.63 10.14
CA THR A 126 -7.85 -2.03 8.73
C THR A 126 -8.19 -0.97 7.66
N GLY A 127 -7.20 -0.73 6.79
CA GLY A 127 -7.24 0.19 5.64
C GLY A 127 -8.19 -0.21 4.50
N GLU A 128 -9.40 -0.67 4.80
CA GLU A 128 -10.44 -0.99 3.81
C GLU A 128 -11.17 0.26 3.27
N GLY A 129 -10.99 1.43 3.89
CA GLY A 129 -11.90 2.57 3.71
C GLY A 129 -11.76 3.40 2.43
N LEU A 130 -10.60 3.44 1.76
CA LEU A 130 -10.41 4.37 0.61
C LEU A 130 -9.94 3.72 -0.68
N LEU A 131 -9.11 2.69 -0.57
CA LEU A 131 -8.67 1.95 -1.72
C LEU A 131 -9.72 0.88 -1.94
N ASP A 132 -10.79 1.31 -2.59
CA ASP A 132 -11.81 0.44 -3.11
C ASP A 132 -11.10 -0.76 -3.76
N ASN A 133 -11.39 -2.00 -3.34
CA ASN A 133 -10.86 -3.22 -3.97
C ASN A 133 -11.12 -3.26 -5.50
N ARG A 134 -11.85 -2.27 -6.03
CA ARG A 134 -12.08 -1.96 -7.43
C ARG A 134 -11.01 -1.07 -8.08
N ILE A 135 -9.92 -0.66 -7.41
CA ILE A 135 -8.79 0.01 -8.08
C ILE A 135 -8.05 -1.03 -8.91
N ARG A 136 -8.33 -1.03 -10.21
CA ARG A 136 -7.72 -1.95 -11.17
C ARG A 136 -6.49 -1.37 -11.85
N HIS A 137 -6.37 -0.04 -11.87
CA HIS A 137 -5.35 0.65 -12.64
C HIS A 137 -4.80 1.85 -11.88
N LEU A 138 -3.48 1.94 -11.80
CA LEU A 138 -2.74 3.10 -11.33
C LEU A 138 -1.76 3.51 -12.43
N ARG A 139 -1.78 4.78 -12.84
CA ARG A 139 -0.81 5.24 -13.85
C ARG A 139 0.57 5.43 -13.27
N ARG A 140 0.67 6.03 -12.08
CA ARG A 140 1.97 6.34 -11.48
C ARG A 140 1.96 6.11 -9.97
N PHE A 141 2.94 5.36 -9.51
CA PHE A 141 3.18 5.10 -8.10
C PHE A 141 4.66 5.31 -7.75
N ASP A 142 4.93 5.97 -6.64
CA ASP A 142 6.26 6.30 -6.14
C ASP A 142 6.43 5.64 -4.76
N ILE A 143 7.45 4.80 -4.61
CA ILE A 143 7.89 4.27 -3.32
C ILE A 143 9.18 4.98 -2.95
N ILE A 144 9.18 5.69 -1.82
CA ILE A 144 10.37 6.32 -1.26
C ILE A 144 10.79 5.52 -0.04
N LEU A 145 11.92 4.85 -0.13
CA LEU A 145 12.51 4.13 0.98
C LEU A 145 13.59 5.00 1.64
N ARG A 146 13.49 5.15 2.95
CA ARG A 146 14.44 5.86 3.79
C ARG A 146 14.88 4.96 4.92
N HIS A 147 16.15 4.62 4.96
CA HIS A 147 16.68 3.85 6.07
C HIS A 147 17.95 4.50 6.62
N TRP A 148 18.13 4.33 7.93
CA TRP A 148 19.16 5.02 8.71
C TRP A 148 20.22 4.05 9.23
N THR A 149 19.83 2.85 9.65
CA THR A 149 20.73 1.86 10.27
C THR A 149 20.34 0.42 9.94
N ILE A 150 21.31 -0.50 10.03
CA ILE A 150 21.12 -1.97 9.91
C ILE A 150 20.07 -2.50 10.88
N GLN A 151 19.98 -1.94 12.09
CA GLN A 151 19.13 -2.51 13.14
C GLN A 151 17.63 -2.39 12.83
N GLU A 152 17.26 -1.67 11.77
CA GLU A 152 15.88 -1.38 11.41
C GLU A 152 15.43 -2.05 10.10
N VAL A 153 16.23 -2.98 9.59
CA VAL A 153 15.97 -3.78 8.38
C VAL A 153 14.60 -4.49 8.43
N ASP A 154 14.19 -4.97 9.61
CA ASP A 154 12.90 -5.62 9.81
C ASP A 154 11.71 -4.68 9.53
N ARG A 155 11.83 -3.40 9.86
CA ARG A 155 10.80 -2.40 9.59
C ARG A 155 10.66 -2.17 8.10
N VAL A 156 11.80 -1.99 7.42
CA VAL A 156 11.83 -1.86 5.97
C VAL A 156 11.19 -3.07 5.30
N ARG A 157 11.49 -4.27 5.78
CA ARG A 157 10.87 -5.52 5.31
C ARG A 157 9.36 -5.51 5.49
N GLN A 158 8.87 -5.15 6.68
CA GLN A 158 7.43 -5.02 6.93
C GLN A 158 6.79 -4.02 5.98
N GLY A 159 7.47 -2.91 5.70
CA GLY A 159 7.01 -1.90 4.77
C GLY A 159 6.90 -2.32 3.33
N ALA A 160 7.97 -2.93 2.83
CA ALA A 160 8.00 -3.48 1.49
C ALA A 160 6.90 -4.54 1.31
N ARG A 161 6.57 -5.31 2.36
CA ARG A 161 5.46 -6.26 2.33
C ARG A 161 4.09 -5.61 2.31
N GLN A 162 3.86 -4.56 3.10
CA GLN A 162 2.60 -3.81 3.02
C GLN A 162 2.41 -3.17 1.64
N ALA A 163 3.49 -2.66 1.06
CA ALA A 163 3.50 -2.15 -0.30
C ALA A 163 3.12 -3.23 -1.31
N LEU A 164 3.70 -4.42 -1.18
CA LEU A 164 3.37 -5.58 -2.01
C LEU A 164 1.90 -5.98 -1.84
N ASP A 165 1.41 -6.12 -0.62
CA ASP A 165 0.02 -6.48 -0.31
C ASP A 165 -0.97 -5.46 -0.89
N PHE A 166 -0.59 -4.18 -0.88
CA PHE A 166 -1.39 -3.09 -1.43
C PHE A 166 -1.35 -3.11 -2.97
N LEU A 167 -0.17 -3.01 -3.57
CA LEU A 167 0.02 -2.90 -5.01
C LEU A 167 -0.30 -4.21 -5.75
N GLY A 168 -0.15 -5.35 -5.10
CA GLY A 168 -0.50 -6.67 -5.65
C GLY A 168 -2.01 -6.84 -5.90
N LYS A 169 -2.86 -6.03 -5.26
CA LYS A 169 -4.30 -5.99 -5.55
C LYS A 169 -4.64 -5.15 -6.77
N VAL A 170 -3.70 -4.32 -7.24
CA VAL A 170 -3.88 -3.47 -8.41
C VAL A 170 -3.47 -4.26 -9.65
N SER A 171 -4.44 -4.54 -10.52
CA SER A 171 -4.20 -5.38 -11.71
C SER A 171 -3.21 -4.77 -12.71
N GLN A 172 -3.06 -3.45 -12.74
CA GLN A 172 -2.13 -2.77 -13.65
C GLN A 172 -1.56 -1.49 -13.04
N ILE A 173 -0.23 -1.36 -13.09
CA ILE A 173 0.54 -0.19 -12.68
C ILE A 173 1.41 0.22 -13.86
N ASP A 174 1.11 1.36 -14.51
CA ASP A 174 1.86 1.74 -15.72
C ASP A 174 3.30 2.15 -15.40
N TYR A 175 3.50 2.86 -14.30
CA TYR A 175 4.80 3.37 -13.89
C TYR A 175 4.98 3.25 -12.37
N LEU A 176 6.02 2.55 -11.95
CA LEU A 176 6.46 2.45 -10.58
C LEU A 176 7.86 3.06 -10.44
N HIS A 177 8.01 4.01 -9.53
CA HIS A 177 9.29 4.63 -9.19
C HIS A 177 9.71 4.19 -7.80
N LEU A 178 10.81 3.47 -7.68
CA LEU A 178 11.39 3.09 -6.40
C LEU A 178 12.65 3.93 -6.15
N ARG A 179 12.67 4.70 -5.07
CA ARG A 179 13.80 5.54 -4.68
C ARG A 179 14.35 5.07 -3.33
N CYS A 180 15.59 4.62 -3.28
CA CYS A 180 16.21 4.10 -2.06
C CYS A 180 17.22 5.10 -1.48
N ARG A 181 16.83 5.86 -0.46
CA ARG A 181 17.68 6.90 0.13
C ARG A 181 18.35 6.41 1.40
N PHE A 182 19.68 6.37 1.37
CA PHE A 182 20.54 6.11 2.52
C PHE A 182 20.73 7.40 3.31
N SER A 183 20.39 7.40 4.61
CA SER A 183 20.24 8.63 5.39
C SER A 183 21.52 9.16 6.06
N SER A 184 22.70 8.59 5.81
CA SER A 184 23.96 9.13 6.39
C SER A 184 24.18 10.61 6.02
N ASP A 185 23.61 11.05 4.89
CA ASP A 185 23.88 12.34 4.28
C ASP A 185 22.71 13.34 4.38
N TRP A 186 21.69 13.07 5.22
CA TRP A 186 20.58 14.00 5.38
C TRP A 186 20.93 15.14 6.35
N PRO A 187 21.11 16.40 5.89
CA PRO A 187 20.93 17.53 6.78
C PRO A 187 19.49 17.49 7.30
N ARG A 188 19.26 17.89 8.55
CA ARG A 188 17.93 18.01 9.17
C ARG A 188 17.07 19.06 8.44
N ALA A 189 16.70 18.79 7.20
CA ALA A 189 15.93 19.69 6.35
C ALA A 189 14.42 19.59 6.67
N PRO A 190 13.64 20.65 6.39
CA PRO A 190 12.25 20.76 6.83
C PRO A 190 11.32 19.72 6.19
N ARG A 191 10.26 19.40 6.94
CA ARG A 191 9.28 18.30 6.78
C ARG A 191 8.45 18.26 5.48
N SER A 192 8.64 19.19 4.55
CA SER A 192 7.86 19.24 3.30
C SER A 192 8.56 18.50 2.18
N TRP A 193 7.80 17.75 1.39
CA TRP A 193 8.23 17.13 0.13
C TRP A 193 8.94 18.17 -0.74
N CYS A 194 10.27 18.20 -0.74
CA CYS A 194 11.03 19.15 -1.54
C CYS A 194 10.90 18.78 -3.03
N THR A 195 10.85 19.79 -3.89
CA THR A 195 10.74 19.57 -5.33
C THR A 195 12.04 18.96 -5.87
N TRP A 196 11.91 18.10 -6.90
CA TRP A 196 13.02 17.39 -7.53
C TRP A 196 14.17 18.30 -7.97
N GLU A 197 13.85 19.52 -8.41
CA GLU A 197 14.85 20.51 -8.87
C GLU A 197 15.73 21.05 -7.75
N GLN A 198 15.18 21.24 -6.54
CA GLN A 198 15.98 21.67 -5.38
C GLN A 198 17.01 20.59 -4.99
N TRP A 199 16.69 19.32 -5.22
CA TRP A 199 17.54 18.18 -4.84
C TRP A 199 18.66 17.87 -5.84
N LYS A 200 18.42 18.07 -7.15
CA LYS A 200 19.46 17.94 -8.20
C LYS A 200 20.72 18.76 -7.90
N SER A 201 20.55 19.91 -7.24
CA SER A 201 21.66 20.80 -6.88
C SER A 201 22.57 20.23 -5.78
N THR A 202 22.04 19.38 -4.89
CA THR A 202 22.80 18.74 -3.80
C THR A 202 23.47 17.44 -4.24
N LEU A 203 22.82 16.70 -5.13
CA LEU A 203 23.32 15.43 -5.69
C LEU A 203 24.58 15.59 -6.55
N LEU A 204 24.83 16.76 -7.13
CA LEU A 204 26.06 17.04 -7.88
C LEU A 204 27.33 16.93 -7.01
N ARG A 205 27.21 16.82 -5.68
CA ARG A 205 28.32 16.50 -4.76
C ARG A 205 28.51 15.01 -4.49
N GLN A 206 27.55 14.14 -4.83
CA GLN A 206 27.55 12.71 -4.53
C GLN A 206 28.03 11.85 -5.73
N LYS A 207 28.97 12.38 -6.51
CA LYS A 207 29.76 11.64 -7.52
C LYS A 207 30.74 10.62 -6.87
N PHE A 208 30.34 10.00 -5.75
CA PHE A 208 31.15 9.10 -4.93
C PHE A 208 30.96 7.61 -5.25
N TRP A 209 29.89 7.24 -5.96
CA TRP A 209 29.61 5.84 -6.33
C TRP A 209 30.33 5.37 -7.61
N GLY A 210 31.03 6.27 -8.31
CA GLY A 210 31.66 5.98 -9.60
C GLY A 210 33.05 5.31 -9.54
N LEU A 211 33.66 5.17 -8.36
CA LEU A 211 35.04 4.67 -8.24
C LEU A 211 35.16 3.67 -7.08
N GLY A 212 34.76 2.42 -7.33
CA GLY A 212 35.19 1.27 -6.52
C GLY A 212 34.61 1.17 -5.11
N ALA A 213 33.46 1.80 -4.82
CA ALA A 213 32.76 1.57 -3.56
C ALA A 213 32.36 0.08 -3.51
N THR A 214 33.02 -0.67 -2.63
CA THR A 214 32.62 -2.04 -2.32
C THR A 214 31.24 -1.99 -1.71
N GLU A 215 30.31 -2.67 -2.35
CA GLU A 215 28.96 -2.86 -1.86
C GLU A 215 28.98 -3.26 -0.37
N THR A 216 28.30 -2.46 0.43
CA THR A 216 28.18 -2.72 1.86
C THR A 216 27.26 -3.93 2.10
N GLU A 217 27.48 -4.66 3.19
CA GLU A 217 26.59 -5.76 3.56
C GLU A 217 25.14 -5.27 3.79
N GLU A 218 24.97 -4.01 4.18
CA GLU A 218 23.66 -3.37 4.38
C GLU A 218 22.89 -3.22 3.07
N GLU A 219 23.57 -2.78 2.01
CA GLU A 219 22.99 -2.63 0.68
C GLU A 219 22.55 -3.98 0.12
N LYS A 220 23.33 -5.04 0.35
CA LYS A 220 22.97 -6.41 -0.02
C LYS A 220 21.70 -6.87 0.70
N GLN A 221 21.64 -6.67 2.01
CA GLN A 221 20.47 -7.05 2.80
C GLN A 221 19.21 -6.28 2.37
N LEU A 222 19.34 -4.98 2.17
CA LEU A 222 18.24 -4.13 1.71
C LEU A 222 17.78 -4.52 0.30
N ALA A 223 18.71 -4.70 -0.63
CA ALA A 223 18.40 -5.16 -1.98
C ALA A 223 17.72 -6.54 -1.95
N GLY A 224 18.20 -7.46 -1.10
CA GLY A 224 17.58 -8.75 -0.85
C GLY A 224 16.12 -8.62 -0.41
N ILE A 225 15.85 -7.76 0.57
CA ILE A 225 14.47 -7.52 1.06
C ILE A 225 13.57 -6.94 0.00
N LEU A 226 14.05 -5.93 -0.74
CA LEU A 226 13.30 -5.30 -1.81
C LEU A 226 12.99 -6.29 -2.92
N ARG A 227 13.98 -7.11 -3.29
CA ARG A 227 13.82 -8.19 -4.25
C ARG A 227 12.80 -9.23 -3.78
N THR A 228 12.94 -9.78 -2.57
CA THR A 228 12.02 -10.80 -2.04
C THR A 228 10.60 -10.27 -1.86
N SER A 229 10.44 -8.99 -1.53
CA SER A 229 9.14 -8.36 -1.30
C SER A 229 8.56 -7.75 -2.57
N LEU A 230 9.14 -6.64 -3.05
CA LEU A 230 8.63 -5.89 -4.21
C LEU A 230 8.92 -6.58 -5.54
N GLY A 231 9.97 -7.40 -5.63
CA GLY A 231 10.30 -8.18 -6.82
C GLY A 231 9.18 -9.11 -7.26
N ARG A 232 8.15 -9.33 -6.44
CA ARG A 232 6.96 -10.13 -6.72
C ARG A 232 5.81 -9.36 -7.38
N LEU A 233 5.91 -8.04 -7.50
CA LEU A 233 4.92 -7.24 -8.22
C LEU A 233 5.01 -7.52 -9.72
N ARG A 234 4.00 -8.16 -10.30
CA ARG A 234 3.94 -8.51 -11.74
C ARG A 234 3.06 -7.56 -12.56
N SER A 235 2.30 -6.68 -11.90
CA SER A 235 1.39 -5.75 -12.58
C SER A 235 2.07 -4.47 -13.07
N VAL A 236 3.40 -4.38 -13.00
CA VAL A 236 4.16 -3.17 -13.31
C VAL A 236 4.62 -3.18 -14.77
N LYS A 237 4.28 -2.14 -15.54
CA LYS A 237 4.69 -1.99 -16.94
C LYS A 237 6.05 -1.30 -17.09
N THR A 238 6.35 -0.35 -16.23
CA THR A 238 7.62 0.38 -16.26
C THR A 238 8.11 0.59 -14.83
N LEU A 239 9.36 0.16 -14.58
CA LEU A 239 10.02 0.31 -13.29
C LEU A 239 11.24 1.22 -13.44
N VAL A 240 11.25 2.31 -12.69
CA VAL A 240 12.42 3.19 -12.53
C VAL A 240 12.93 3.04 -11.11
N MET A 241 14.24 2.87 -10.99
CA MET A 241 14.91 2.71 -9.71
C MET A 241 16.03 3.73 -9.61
N ASP A 242 15.95 4.58 -8.59
CA ASP A 242 17.01 5.52 -8.27
C ASP A 242 17.72 5.06 -7.00
N ASP A 243 19.02 5.38 -6.91
CA ASP A 243 19.83 5.15 -5.71
C ASP A 243 19.91 3.65 -5.30
N VAL A 244 19.84 2.75 -6.29
CA VAL A 244 20.09 1.31 -6.14
C VAL A 244 21.20 0.88 -7.08
N LEU A 245 22.13 0.04 -6.61
CA LEU A 245 23.20 -0.49 -7.45
C LEU A 245 22.64 -1.15 -8.72
N PRO A 246 23.19 -0.87 -9.92
CA PRO A 246 22.65 -1.36 -11.19
C PRO A 246 22.41 -2.87 -11.22
N GLN A 247 23.33 -3.66 -10.65
CA GLN A 247 23.21 -5.12 -10.58
C GLN A 247 21.92 -5.59 -9.91
N HIS A 248 21.48 -4.91 -8.83
CA HIS A 248 20.24 -5.24 -8.12
C HIS A 248 19.02 -4.68 -8.82
N ALA A 249 19.14 -3.48 -9.37
CA ALA A 249 18.06 -2.86 -10.13
C ALA A 249 17.68 -3.69 -11.36
N ASP A 250 18.66 -4.26 -12.07
CA ASP A 250 18.41 -5.09 -13.25
C ASP A 250 17.76 -6.42 -12.90
N VAL A 251 18.17 -7.05 -11.80
CA VAL A 251 17.51 -8.27 -11.28
C VAL A 251 16.07 -7.97 -10.88
N MET A 252 15.82 -6.91 -10.12
CA MET A 252 14.46 -6.53 -9.72
C MET A 252 13.58 -6.14 -10.92
N LYS A 253 14.12 -5.41 -11.91
CA LYS A 253 13.40 -5.12 -13.16
C LYS A 253 13.01 -6.39 -13.89
N ARG A 254 13.92 -7.36 -14.01
CA ARG A 254 13.64 -8.64 -14.65
C ARG A 254 12.54 -9.40 -13.91
N GLU A 255 12.57 -9.41 -12.59
CA GLU A 255 11.54 -10.08 -11.79
C GLU A 255 10.19 -9.36 -11.90
N MET A 256 10.14 -8.04 -11.71
CA MET A 256 8.88 -7.29 -11.68
C MET A 256 8.22 -7.13 -13.05
N LEU A 257 9.02 -6.98 -14.11
CA LEU A 257 8.54 -6.85 -15.50
C LEU A 257 8.43 -8.20 -16.21
N GLY A 258 8.97 -9.27 -15.61
CA GLY A 258 9.02 -10.60 -16.20
C GLY A 258 7.64 -11.24 -16.27
N SER A 259 7.38 -11.95 -17.38
CA SER A 259 6.19 -12.78 -17.57
C SER A 259 6.36 -14.21 -17.05
N GLU A 260 7.52 -14.55 -16.50
CA GLU A 260 7.78 -15.88 -15.97
C GLU A 260 6.88 -16.16 -14.77
N PRO A 261 6.29 -17.37 -14.70
CA PRO A 261 5.46 -17.74 -13.56
C PRO A 261 6.28 -17.61 -12.28
N LEU A 262 5.70 -16.96 -11.28
CA LEU A 262 6.30 -16.87 -9.95
C LEU A 262 6.57 -18.29 -9.44
N ASP A 263 7.78 -18.50 -8.92
CA ASP A 263 8.02 -19.65 -8.07
C ASP A 263 6.94 -19.63 -6.95
N PRO A 264 6.17 -20.71 -6.76
CA PRO A 264 5.15 -20.78 -5.71
C PRO A 264 5.75 -20.71 -4.30
N LEU A 265 7.05 -20.96 -4.12
CA LEU A 265 7.73 -20.95 -2.82
C LEU A 265 7.55 -19.60 -2.06
N PRO A 266 7.80 -18.42 -2.68
CA PRO A 266 7.46 -17.12 -2.11
C PRO A 266 5.99 -16.94 -1.64
N GLU A 267 5.01 -17.52 -2.34
CA GLU A 267 3.59 -17.46 -1.93
C GLU A 267 3.33 -18.31 -0.69
N MET A 268 3.86 -19.53 -0.68
CA MET A 268 3.77 -20.41 0.49
C MET A 268 4.42 -19.78 1.72
N TYR A 269 5.57 -19.12 1.53
CA TYR A 269 6.26 -18.40 2.57
C TYR A 269 5.42 -17.26 3.17
N TRP A 270 4.79 -16.46 2.32
CA TRP A 270 3.92 -15.36 2.78
C TRP A 270 2.72 -15.87 3.56
N ALA A 271 2.13 -16.99 3.11
CA ALA A 271 1.06 -17.65 3.86
C ALA A 271 1.56 -18.11 5.24
N LEU A 272 2.71 -18.80 5.33
CA LEU A 272 3.26 -19.25 6.60
C LEU A 272 3.53 -18.08 7.55
N GLU A 273 4.13 -17.00 7.07
CA GLU A 273 4.38 -15.84 7.90
C GLU A 273 3.08 -15.18 8.37
N ARG A 274 2.12 -14.97 7.47
CA ARG A 274 0.82 -14.35 7.80
C ARG A 274 0.04 -15.14 8.84
N TYR A 275 0.04 -16.47 8.74
CA TYR A 275 -0.77 -17.31 9.63
C TYR A 275 -0.02 -17.79 10.87
N ALA A 276 1.32 -17.90 10.82
CA ALA A 276 2.11 -18.43 11.93
C ALA A 276 2.84 -17.36 12.76
N ALA A 277 3.01 -16.13 12.28
CA ALA A 277 3.74 -15.09 13.02
C ALA A 277 3.07 -14.71 14.36
N ASP A 278 1.74 -14.70 14.39
CA ASP A 278 0.95 -14.39 15.59
C ASP A 278 0.88 -15.56 16.58
N ILE A 279 1.32 -16.74 16.14
CA ILE A 279 1.25 -17.96 16.91
C ILE A 279 2.59 -18.16 17.63
N ARG A 280 2.60 -17.87 18.94
CA ARG A 280 3.83 -17.85 19.77
C ARG A 280 4.66 -19.13 19.65
N PHE A 281 4.04 -20.30 19.55
CA PHE A 281 4.76 -21.58 19.46
C PHE A 281 5.33 -21.87 18.06
N CYS A 282 4.85 -21.22 17.00
CA CYS A 282 5.43 -21.34 15.66
C CYS A 282 6.64 -20.42 15.43
N LYS A 283 6.88 -19.42 16.30
CA LYS A 283 7.95 -18.43 16.13
C LYS A 283 9.35 -19.03 15.88
N PRO A 284 9.81 -20.10 16.56
CA PRO A 284 11.12 -20.68 16.31
C PRO A 284 11.24 -21.26 14.89
N ASN A 285 10.28 -22.09 14.49
CA ASN A 285 10.26 -22.71 13.17
C ASN A 285 10.03 -21.67 12.05
N LEU A 286 9.21 -20.66 12.31
CA LEU A 286 9.05 -19.53 11.40
C LEU A 286 10.38 -18.81 11.21
N ARG A 287 11.09 -18.43 12.27
CA ARG A 287 12.41 -17.77 12.17
C ARG A 287 13.42 -18.60 11.37
N ILE A 288 13.44 -19.92 11.56
CA ILE A 288 14.31 -20.82 10.77
C ILE A 288 13.91 -20.79 9.30
N ALA A 289 12.60 -20.86 8.99
CA ALA A 289 12.11 -20.75 7.62
C ALA A 289 12.44 -19.39 6.97
N LEU A 290 12.36 -18.29 7.72
CA LEU A 290 12.77 -16.95 7.26
C LEU A 290 14.25 -16.93 6.86
N LEU A 291 15.13 -17.41 7.73
CA LEU A 291 16.57 -17.43 7.49
C LEU A 291 16.96 -18.38 6.35
N ALA A 292 16.31 -19.54 6.25
CA ALA A 292 16.56 -20.50 5.17
C ALA A 292 16.21 -19.91 3.80
N MET A 293 15.09 -19.21 3.68
CA MET A 293 14.70 -18.52 2.44
C MET A 293 15.65 -17.39 2.07
N GLU A 294 16.11 -16.60 3.04
CA GLU A 294 17.10 -15.54 2.80
C GLU A 294 18.43 -16.11 2.28
N ARG A 295 18.77 -17.34 2.67
CA ARG A 295 19.99 -18.06 2.23
C ARG A 295 19.81 -18.90 0.96
N GLY A 296 18.57 -19.08 0.48
CA GLY A 296 18.26 -20.00 -0.61
C GLY A 296 18.35 -21.50 -0.23
N ASP A 297 18.30 -21.84 1.06
CA ASP A 297 18.33 -23.22 1.55
C ASP A 297 16.93 -23.84 1.54
N LEU A 298 16.58 -24.47 0.43
CA LEU A 298 15.24 -25.05 0.20
C LEU A 298 14.94 -26.25 1.11
N GLU A 299 15.97 -27.00 1.53
CA GLU A 299 15.80 -28.18 2.38
C GLU A 299 15.46 -27.76 3.81
N GLN A 300 16.25 -26.83 4.37
CA GLN A 300 15.99 -26.26 5.68
C GLN A 300 14.64 -25.54 5.73
N PHE A 301 14.26 -24.85 4.64
CA PHE A 301 12.94 -24.24 4.52
C PHE A 301 11.82 -25.30 4.57
N SER A 302 11.94 -26.39 3.80
CA SER A 302 10.95 -27.47 3.76
C SER A 302 10.78 -28.16 5.12
N GLN A 303 11.89 -28.38 5.84
CA GLN A 303 11.88 -28.94 7.18
C GLN A 303 11.19 -28.01 8.17
N ALA A 304 11.57 -26.73 8.19
CA ALA A 304 10.97 -25.73 9.06
C ALA A 304 9.47 -25.56 8.80
N ARG A 305 9.05 -25.54 7.52
CA ARG A 305 7.64 -25.54 7.11
C ARG A 305 6.88 -26.73 7.67
N SER A 306 7.43 -27.93 7.54
CA SER A 306 6.79 -29.15 8.06
C SER A 306 6.62 -29.10 9.57
N GLY A 307 7.59 -28.51 10.29
CA GLY A 307 7.47 -28.19 11.71
C GLY A 307 6.31 -27.24 12.02
N ILE A 308 6.22 -26.10 11.31
CA ILE A 308 5.13 -25.12 11.47
C ILE A 308 3.76 -25.77 11.27
N MET A 309 3.60 -26.58 10.21
CA MET A 309 2.33 -27.26 9.90
C MET A 309 1.95 -28.28 10.98
N LYS A 310 2.92 -29.03 11.51
CA LYS A 310 2.71 -29.98 12.61
C LYS A 310 2.28 -29.26 13.89
N ASP A 311 2.94 -28.15 14.22
CA ASP A 311 2.63 -27.34 15.40
C ASP A 311 1.22 -26.71 15.29
N LEU A 312 0.88 -26.16 14.11
CA LEU A 312 -0.44 -25.63 13.80
C LEU A 312 -1.54 -26.68 13.95
N ALA A 313 -1.36 -27.86 13.33
CA ALA A 313 -2.31 -28.95 13.42
C ALA A 313 -2.55 -29.38 14.87
N LYS A 314 -1.46 -29.56 15.63
CA LYS A 314 -1.53 -29.90 17.06
C LYS A 314 -2.31 -28.84 17.86
N HIS A 315 -2.09 -27.56 17.62
CA HIS A 315 -2.79 -26.49 18.31
C HIS A 315 -4.28 -26.42 17.94
N MET A 316 -4.62 -26.62 16.66
CA MET A 316 -6.01 -26.69 16.23
C MET A 316 -6.75 -27.86 16.90
N ASP A 317 -6.09 -29.03 17.01
CA ASP A 317 -6.63 -30.21 17.71
C ASP A 317 -6.81 -29.95 19.22
N GLU A 318 -5.83 -29.28 19.86
CA GLU A 318 -5.91 -28.88 21.26
C GLU A 318 -7.07 -27.89 21.50
N MET A 319 -7.22 -26.87 20.65
CA MET A 319 -8.32 -25.91 20.73
C MET A 319 -9.68 -26.59 20.51
N ALA A 320 -9.80 -27.45 19.50
CA ALA A 320 -11.02 -28.21 19.26
C ALA A 320 -11.38 -29.05 20.49
N THR A 321 -10.41 -29.77 21.06
CA THR A 321 -10.61 -30.58 22.28
C THR A 321 -11.08 -29.73 23.46
N GLN A 322 -10.51 -28.53 23.65
CA GLN A 322 -10.94 -27.62 24.72
C GLN A 322 -12.37 -27.11 24.51
N ILE A 323 -12.72 -26.71 23.28
CA ILE A 323 -14.09 -26.28 22.94
C ILE A 323 -15.09 -27.40 23.24
N TYR A 324 -14.81 -28.63 22.82
CA TYR A 324 -15.70 -29.78 23.07
C TYR A 324 -15.77 -30.20 24.54
N ARG A 325 -14.68 -30.07 25.30
CA ARG A 325 -14.70 -30.34 26.76
C ARG A 325 -15.59 -29.37 27.53
N HIS A 326 -15.83 -28.18 27.00
CA HIS A 326 -16.63 -27.14 27.64
C HIS A 326 -18.01 -26.97 27.01
N ASP A 327 -18.38 -27.76 25.99
CA ASP A 327 -19.72 -27.78 25.42
C ASP A 327 -20.53 -28.97 25.99
N PRO A 328 -21.42 -28.74 26.97
CA PRO A 328 -22.21 -29.79 27.60
C PRO A 328 -23.21 -30.46 26.65
N ALA A 329 -23.50 -29.88 25.48
CA ALA A 329 -24.45 -30.45 24.51
C ALA A 329 -23.81 -31.49 23.58
N ILE A 330 -22.46 -31.56 23.50
CA ILE A 330 -21.75 -32.39 22.49
C ILE A 330 -21.08 -33.63 23.10
N SER A 331 -21.09 -33.77 24.44
CA SER A 331 -20.57 -34.95 25.16
C SER A 331 -20.98 -36.29 24.53
N ASP A 332 -22.21 -36.40 24.04
CA ASP A 332 -22.78 -37.67 23.58
C ASP A 332 -22.86 -37.81 22.05
N SER A 333 -22.38 -36.83 21.27
CA SER A 333 -22.58 -36.78 19.80
C SER A 333 -21.35 -36.39 18.97
N ALA A 334 -20.14 -36.50 19.52
CA ALA A 334 -18.92 -36.19 18.75
C ALA A 334 -18.79 -37.07 17.48
N PRO A 335 -18.63 -36.47 16.28
CA PRO A 335 -18.49 -37.22 15.02
C PRO A 335 -17.23 -38.09 15.01
N SER A 336 -17.38 -39.37 14.68
CA SER A 336 -16.30 -40.38 14.65
C SER A 336 -15.13 -40.06 13.71
N GLY A 337 -15.30 -39.10 12.79
CA GLY A 337 -14.30 -38.74 11.77
C GLY A 337 -13.10 -37.92 12.26
N TRP A 338 -13.12 -37.37 13.47
CA TRP A 338 -12.02 -36.53 13.99
C TRP A 338 -11.02 -37.27 14.89
N ARG A 339 -11.16 -38.59 15.06
CA ARG A 339 -10.12 -39.42 15.71
C ARG A 339 -8.98 -39.74 14.73
N LEU A 340 -8.26 -38.71 14.30
CA LEU A 340 -7.03 -38.85 13.52
C LEU A 340 -5.89 -39.20 14.48
N GLY A 341 -5.75 -40.50 14.79
CA GLY A 341 -4.62 -40.95 15.63
C GLY A 341 -4.47 -42.47 15.83
N GLU A 342 -5.46 -43.30 15.50
CA GLU A 342 -5.42 -44.72 15.92
C GLU A 342 -5.20 -45.75 14.79
N LYS A 343 -4.79 -45.35 13.58
CA LYS A 343 -4.48 -46.33 12.53
C LYS A 343 -3.13 -46.06 11.88
N HIS A 344 -2.06 -46.44 12.57
CA HIS A 344 -0.87 -47.11 12.01
C HIS A 344 0.00 -47.62 13.17
N GLN A 345 -0.23 -48.88 13.55
CA GLN A 345 0.81 -49.78 14.08
C GLN A 345 1.11 -50.81 12.99
#